data_AF-A0A137P935-F1
#
_entry.id   AF-A0A137P935-F1
#
_cell.length_a   1.000
_cell.length_b   1.000
_cell.length_c   1.000
_cell.angle_alpha   90.00
_cell.angle_beta   90.00
_cell.angle_gamma   90.00
#
_symmetry.space_group_name_H-M   'P 1'
#
loop_
_entity.id
_entity.type
_entity.pdbx_description
1 polymer ?
#
loop_
_entity_poly.entity_id
_entity_poly.type
_entity_poly.pdbx_seq_one_letter_code
_entity_poly.pdbx_strand_id
1 'polypeptide(L)'
;MPDQELQLNRTLTVEFRTYSVRVGEARRSGENRDSSLAEELRNDYHTLSLDDVSSRYNTNIKGGLDGSSAAKRLARNGKNVISPPPSNYFKKFIDYTFGGFSTLLWIASIICFLAYQPLGGDAADPTNLGLAILLLIVIFIQIFFNAYQDYSSSKVMASINNMLPSQVIVSRDSKEVSVPTSELVLGDLIHIKYGNKIPADLRIIQTSDLKLDKSVLTGEVEPVNCTVECTDDNHLESKN
;
A
#
# COMPACT_ATOMS: atom_id res chain seq x y z
N MET A 1 12.07 57.60 7.83
CA MET A 1 11.60 57.31 6.46
C MET A 1 12.79 57.43 5.51
N PRO A 2 12.94 56.56 4.50
CA PRO A 2 12.40 55.21 4.41
C PRO A 2 13.38 54.18 3.77
N ASP A 3 12.91 52.94 3.67
CA ASP A 3 13.19 51.91 2.65
C ASP A 3 14.55 51.21 2.55
N GLN A 4 14.56 49.94 2.99
CA GLN A 4 14.84 48.86 2.05
C GLN A 4 14.11 47.57 2.46
N GLU A 5 12.96 47.35 1.80
CA GLU A 5 12.29 46.06 1.73
C GLU A 5 13.25 44.99 1.21
N LEU A 6 13.45 43.93 1.98
CA LEU A 6 13.90 42.64 1.46
C LEU A 6 12.72 41.70 1.48
N GLN A 7 12.01 41.69 0.35
CA GLN A 7 10.94 40.76 0.03
C GLN A 7 11.49 39.32 0.08
N LEU A 8 11.22 38.60 1.18
CA LEU A 8 11.38 37.15 1.22
C LEU A 8 10.05 36.49 0.87
N ASN A 9 9.59 36.71 -0.36
CA ASN A 9 8.51 35.93 -0.95
C ASN A 9 9.05 34.54 -1.35
N ARG A 10 9.34 33.69 -0.36
CA ARG A 10 9.47 32.26 -0.60
C ARG A 10 8.06 31.70 -0.63
N THR A 11 7.49 31.60 -1.81
CA THR A 11 6.41 30.64 -2.08
C THR A 11 6.97 29.26 -1.79
N LEU A 12 6.83 28.78 -0.56
CA LEU A 12 7.01 27.37 -0.25
C LEU A 12 5.88 26.65 -0.99
N THR A 13 6.16 26.15 -2.19
CA THR A 13 5.35 25.10 -2.79
C THR A 13 5.38 23.93 -1.83
N VAL A 14 4.40 23.87 -0.92
CA VAL A 14 4.18 22.74 -0.05
C VAL A 14 3.78 21.59 -0.97
N GLU A 15 4.77 20.81 -1.37
CA GLU A 15 4.59 19.63 -2.21
C GLU A 15 3.99 18.53 -1.34
N PHE A 16 2.67 18.49 -1.25
CA PHE A 16 1.93 17.42 -0.57
C PHE A 16 2.02 16.13 -1.40
N ARG A 17 3.17 15.46 -1.37
CA ARG A 17 3.30 14.05 -1.81
C ARG A 17 2.81 13.13 -0.70
N THR A 18 2.07 12.09 -1.06
CA THR A 18 1.65 11.03 -0.14
C THR A 18 2.86 10.25 0.38
N TYR A 19 2.88 9.97 1.68
CA TYR A 19 3.99 9.30 2.37
C TYR A 19 4.36 7.96 1.74
N SER A 20 3.37 7.20 1.23
CA SER A 20 3.58 5.93 0.54
C SER A 20 4.46 6.04 -0.71
N VAL A 21 4.40 7.17 -1.43
CA VAL A 21 5.23 7.44 -2.62
C VAL A 21 6.68 7.70 -2.22
N ARG A 22 6.91 8.46 -1.14
CA ARG A 22 8.25 8.73 -0.60
C ARG A 22 8.90 7.49 0.00
N VAL A 23 8.13 6.62 0.67
CA VAL A 23 8.61 5.33 1.19
C VAL A 23 9.05 4.40 0.05
N GLY A 24 8.34 4.41 -1.08
CA GLY A 24 8.69 3.65 -2.27
C GLY A 24 9.99 4.12 -2.95
N GLU A 25 10.24 5.43 -2.98
CA GLU A 25 11.47 6.04 -3.53
C GLU A 25 12.66 5.90 -2.56
N ALA A 26 12.45 6.06 -1.24
CA ALA A 26 13.50 5.95 -0.22
C ALA A 26 14.11 4.54 -0.15
N ARG A 27 13.27 3.49 -0.26
CA ARG A 27 13.75 2.10 -0.36
C ARG A 27 14.65 1.85 -1.57
N ARG A 28 14.54 2.65 -2.63
CA ARG A 28 15.36 2.52 -3.84
C ARG A 28 16.69 3.27 -3.74
N SER A 29 16.83 4.24 -2.84
CA SER A 29 17.96 5.18 -2.83
C SER A 29 19.08 4.83 -1.85
N GLY A 30 18.91 3.88 -0.93
CA GLY A 30 19.99 3.29 -0.13
C GLY A 30 20.88 4.26 0.66
N GLU A 31 20.38 5.44 1.05
CA GLU A 31 21.15 6.44 1.81
C GLU A 31 20.82 6.44 3.31
N ASN A 32 21.85 6.69 4.12
CA ASN A 32 21.91 6.69 5.57
C ASN A 32 21.09 7.86 6.19
N ARG A 33 19.75 7.78 6.11
CA ARG A 33 18.78 8.82 6.53
C ARG A 33 17.83 8.35 7.65
N ASP A 34 18.15 7.28 8.37
CA ASP A 34 17.20 6.66 9.31
C ASP A 34 16.73 7.60 10.43
N SER A 35 17.55 8.55 10.89
CA SER A 35 17.17 9.49 11.97
C SER A 35 16.24 10.62 11.52
N SER A 36 16.51 11.27 10.38
CA SER A 36 15.62 12.31 9.83
C SER A 36 14.33 11.72 9.25
N LEU A 37 14.39 10.50 8.71
CA LEU A 37 13.21 9.77 8.24
C LEU A 37 12.36 9.29 9.41
N ALA A 38 12.96 8.80 10.50
CA ALA A 38 12.22 8.43 11.72
C ALA A 38 11.51 9.64 12.36
N GLU A 39 12.11 10.83 12.25
CA GLU A 39 11.53 12.07 12.75
C GLU A 39 10.41 12.60 11.82
N GLU A 40 10.55 12.45 10.50
CA GLU A 40 9.47 12.71 9.51
C GLU A 40 8.36 11.62 9.50
N LEU A 41 8.64 10.43 10.02
CA LEU A 41 7.70 9.30 10.20
C LEU A 41 6.83 9.44 11.46
N ARG A 42 7.11 10.40 12.34
CA ARG A 42 6.22 10.69 13.47
C ARG A 42 4.95 11.35 12.94
N ASN A 43 3.88 10.57 12.81
CA ASN A 43 2.53 11.06 12.54
C ASN A 43 2.04 11.91 13.74
N ASP A 44 2.36 13.20 13.73
CA ASP A 44 1.96 14.19 14.75
C ASP A 44 0.49 14.64 14.60
N TYR A 45 -0.23 14.21 13.56
CA TYR A 45 -1.59 14.67 13.28
C TYR A 45 -2.57 14.49 14.45
N HIS A 46 -2.36 13.46 15.25
CA HIS A 46 -3.19 13.14 16.41
C HIS A 46 -2.87 14.01 17.64
N THR A 47 -1.65 14.55 17.75
CA THR A 47 -1.24 15.43 18.86
C THR A 47 -1.54 16.91 18.57
N LEU A 48 -1.73 17.27 17.30
CA LEU A 48 -2.11 18.62 16.90
C LEU A 48 -3.53 18.99 17.35
N SER A 49 -3.70 20.27 17.66
CA SER A 49 -5.01 20.86 17.91
C SER A 49 -5.86 20.86 16.63
N LEU A 50 -7.19 20.92 16.77
CA LEU A 50 -8.10 20.93 15.61
C LEU A 50 -7.85 22.14 14.70
N ASP A 51 -7.49 23.29 15.27
CA ASP A 51 -7.18 24.52 14.52
C ASP A 51 -5.88 24.38 13.71
N ASP A 52 -4.87 23.72 14.27
CA ASP A 52 -3.60 23.43 13.58
C ASP A 52 -3.81 22.42 12.45
N VAL A 53 -4.62 21.39 12.67
CA VAL A 53 -4.99 20.41 11.63
C VAL A 53 -5.75 21.09 10.49
N SER A 54 -6.75 21.90 10.83
CA SER A 54 -7.54 22.71 9.89
C SER A 54 -6.65 23.63 9.04
N SER A 55 -5.71 24.32 9.69
CA SER A 55 -4.75 25.21 9.03
C SER A 55 -3.77 24.45 8.13
N ARG A 56 -3.22 23.32 8.61
CA ARG A 56 -2.26 22.49 7.87
C ARG A 56 -2.87 21.90 6.60
N TYR A 57 -4.13 21.47 6.66
CA TYR A 57 -4.85 20.90 5.52
C TYR A 57 -5.70 21.91 4.75
N ASN A 58 -5.71 23.18 5.17
CA ASN A 58 -6.51 24.27 4.61
C ASN A 58 -7.95 23.78 4.31
N THR A 59 -8.63 23.33 5.36
CA THR A 59 -9.98 22.76 5.31
C THR A 59 -10.87 23.43 6.34
N ASN A 60 -12.18 23.52 6.08
CA ASN A 60 -13.12 24.08 7.04
C ASN A 60 -13.73 22.94 7.89
N ILE A 61 -13.57 23.02 9.21
CA ILE A 61 -14.07 22.00 10.16
C ILE A 61 -15.61 21.85 10.11
N LYS A 62 -16.34 22.89 9.70
CA LYS A 62 -17.81 22.86 9.58
C LYS A 62 -18.28 22.63 8.14
N GLY A 63 -17.68 23.36 7.20
CA GLY A 63 -18.11 23.40 5.80
C GLY A 63 -17.39 22.43 4.86
N GLY A 64 -16.38 21.71 5.35
CA GLY A 64 -15.56 20.81 4.55
C GLY A 64 -14.68 21.54 3.52
N LEU A 65 -14.38 20.84 2.43
CA LEU A 65 -13.48 21.32 1.37
C LEU A 65 -14.27 21.79 0.14
N ASP A 66 -13.78 22.79 -0.58
CA ASP A 66 -14.41 23.17 -1.86
C ASP A 66 -14.23 22.07 -2.91
N GLY A 67 -15.25 21.82 -3.73
CA GLY A 67 -15.21 20.78 -4.77
C GLY A 67 -14.06 20.99 -5.78
N SER A 68 -13.75 22.25 -6.09
CA SER A 68 -12.62 22.60 -6.96
C SER A 68 -11.25 22.30 -6.33
N SER A 69 -11.12 22.54 -5.02
CA SER A 69 -9.91 22.24 -4.25
C SER A 69 -9.72 20.73 -4.12
N ALA A 70 -10.80 19.98 -3.91
CA ALA A 70 -10.79 18.52 -3.89
C ALA A 70 -10.31 17.94 -5.23
N ALA A 71 -10.85 18.42 -6.36
CA ALA A 71 -10.46 17.98 -7.69
C ALA A 71 -8.98 18.26 -7.99
N LYS A 72 -8.46 19.44 -7.60
CA LYS A 72 -7.04 19.78 -7.73
C LYS A 72 -6.15 18.84 -6.90
N ARG A 73 -6.54 18.53 -5.67
CA ARG A 73 -5.82 17.59 -4.80
C ARG A 73 -5.84 16.18 -5.38
N LEU A 74 -6.97 15.72 -5.91
CA LEU A 74 -7.09 14.41 -6.54
C LEU A 74 -6.19 14.28 -7.77
N ALA A 75 -6.16 15.31 -8.63
CA ALA A 75 -5.30 15.34 -9.81
C ALA A 75 -3.81 15.34 -9.44
N ARG A 76 -3.42 15.99 -8.33
CA ARG A 76 -2.03 16.07 -7.87
C ARG A 76 -1.58 14.82 -7.11
N ASN A 77 -2.42 14.30 -6.21
CA ASN A 77 -2.05 13.27 -5.23
C ASN A 77 -2.44 11.85 -5.69
N GLY A 78 -3.30 11.74 -6.70
CA GLY A 78 -3.84 10.47 -7.16
C GLY A 78 -5.02 9.98 -6.31
N LYS A 79 -5.58 8.85 -6.73
CA LYS A 79 -6.74 8.23 -6.07
C LYS A 79 -6.35 7.62 -4.71
N ASN A 80 -7.28 7.63 -3.77
CA ASN A 80 -7.19 6.91 -2.50
C ASN A 80 -7.39 5.39 -2.71
N VAL A 81 -6.41 4.77 -3.36
CA VAL A 81 -6.40 3.34 -3.65
C VAL A 81 -5.00 2.79 -3.39
N ILE A 82 -4.94 1.64 -2.75
CA ILE A 82 -3.69 0.91 -2.56
C ILE A 82 -3.18 0.49 -3.94
N SER A 83 -2.04 1.02 -4.35
CA SER A 83 -1.43 0.68 -5.64
C SER A 83 -0.98 -0.78 -5.62
N PRO A 84 -1.42 -1.62 -6.56
CA PRO A 84 -0.95 -3.00 -6.61
C PRO A 84 0.56 -3.02 -6.93
N PRO A 85 1.32 -3.97 -6.36
CA PRO A 85 2.73 -4.09 -6.69
C PRO A 85 2.89 -4.36 -8.20
N PRO A 86 3.93 -3.79 -8.85
CA PRO A 86 4.15 -4.00 -10.27
C PRO A 86 4.40 -5.49 -10.54
N SER A 87 3.53 -6.12 -11.32
CA SER A 87 3.74 -7.50 -11.75
C SER A 87 4.51 -7.50 -13.06
N ASN A 88 5.67 -8.15 -13.07
CA ASN A 88 6.38 -8.47 -14.29
C ASN A 88 6.15 -9.95 -14.59
N TYR A 89 5.21 -10.22 -15.50
CA TYR A 89 4.83 -11.58 -15.87
C TYR A 89 6.01 -12.41 -16.39
N PHE A 90 6.94 -11.77 -17.11
CA PHE A 90 8.15 -12.44 -17.59
C PHE A 90 9.07 -12.84 -16.43
N LYS A 91 9.30 -11.91 -15.49
CA LYS A 91 10.08 -12.21 -14.28
C LYS A 91 9.43 -13.33 -13.46
N LYS A 92 8.11 -13.28 -13.27
CA LYS A 92 7.35 -14.35 -12.58
C LYS A 92 7.54 -15.70 -13.26
N PHE A 93 7.48 -15.75 -14.60
CA PHE A 93 7.70 -16.99 -15.33
C PHE A 93 9.13 -17.55 -15.14
N ILE A 94 10.15 -16.69 -15.16
CA ILE A 94 11.53 -17.08 -14.85
C ILE A 94 11.65 -17.58 -13.41
N ASP A 95 11.02 -16.90 -12.45
CA ASP A 95 11.02 -17.30 -11.05
C ASP A 95 10.31 -18.66 -10.85
N TYR A 96 9.23 -18.96 -11.59
CA TYR A 96 8.60 -20.28 -11.53
C TYR A 96 9.46 -21.37 -12.17
N THR A 97 10.23 -21.04 -13.21
CA THR A 97 11.02 -22.01 -13.98
C THR A 97 12.37 -22.32 -13.34
N PHE A 98 13.04 -21.31 -12.78
CA PHE A 98 14.40 -21.38 -12.22
C PHE A 98 14.45 -21.02 -10.71
N GLY A 99 13.31 -21.00 -10.03
CA GLY A 99 13.25 -20.77 -8.59
C GLY A 99 13.50 -22.05 -7.78
N GLY A 100 14.22 -21.89 -6.67
CA GLY A 100 14.35 -22.91 -5.62
C GLY A 100 14.87 -24.27 -6.13
N PHE A 101 14.10 -25.32 -5.90
CA PHE A 101 14.47 -26.70 -6.23
C PHE A 101 14.45 -27.00 -7.75
N SER A 102 13.70 -26.23 -8.56
CA SER A 102 13.59 -26.45 -10.01
C SER A 102 14.94 -26.36 -10.72
N THR A 103 15.83 -25.48 -10.26
CA THR A 103 17.18 -25.31 -10.83
C THR A 103 18.05 -26.57 -10.69
N LEU A 104 17.92 -27.30 -9.57
CA LEU A 104 18.61 -28.58 -9.38
C LEU A 104 18.10 -29.63 -10.36
N LEU A 105 16.78 -29.67 -10.61
CA LEU A 105 16.18 -30.59 -11.57
C LEU A 105 16.60 -30.28 -13.01
N TRP A 106 16.72 -29.00 -13.38
CA TRP A 106 17.26 -28.60 -14.68
C TRP A 106 18.70 -29.08 -14.86
N ILE A 107 19.56 -28.86 -13.87
CA ILE A 107 20.95 -29.32 -13.90
C ILE A 107 21.00 -30.86 -14.01
N ALA A 108 20.21 -31.57 -13.20
CA ALA A 108 20.13 -33.03 -13.25
C ALA A 108 19.64 -33.54 -14.62
N SER A 109 18.60 -32.91 -15.18
CA SER A 109 18.06 -33.25 -16.50
C SER A 109 19.10 -33.05 -17.60
N ILE A 110 19.87 -31.95 -17.55
CA ILE A 110 20.97 -31.68 -18.50
C ILE A 110 22.08 -32.73 -18.35
N ILE A 111 22.48 -33.08 -17.12
CA ILE A 111 23.50 -34.11 -16.87
C ILE A 111 23.04 -35.46 -17.43
N CYS A 112 21.80 -35.87 -17.19
CA CYS A 112 21.24 -37.11 -17.72
C CYS A 112 21.14 -37.10 -19.25
N PHE A 113 20.83 -35.94 -19.85
CA PHE A 113 20.83 -35.80 -21.31
C PHE A 113 22.25 -35.90 -21.89
N LEU A 114 23.26 -35.30 -21.26
CA LEU A 114 24.65 -35.44 -21.69
C LEU A 114 25.20 -36.86 -21.47
N ALA A 115 24.72 -37.54 -20.42
CA ALA A 115 25.04 -38.93 -20.14
C ALA A 115 24.35 -39.93 -21.10
N TYR A 116 23.42 -39.49 -21.94
CA TYR A 116 22.85 -40.32 -23.01
C TYR A 116 23.94 -40.76 -24.00
N GLN A 117 24.84 -39.85 -24.38
CA GLN A 117 25.98 -40.13 -25.24
C GLN A 117 27.24 -39.46 -24.66
N PRO A 118 27.99 -40.16 -23.78
CA PRO A 118 29.17 -39.58 -23.14
C PRO A 118 30.26 -39.26 -24.18
N LEU A 119 30.97 -38.14 -23.98
CA LEU A 119 32.11 -37.74 -24.81
C LEU A 119 33.26 -38.73 -24.63
N GLY A 120 33.22 -39.85 -25.35
CA GLY A 120 34.26 -40.89 -25.36
C GLY A 120 33.80 -42.33 -25.07
N GLY A 121 32.50 -42.64 -25.06
CA GLY A 121 31.97 -43.99 -24.85
C GLY A 121 31.28 -44.62 -26.08
N ASP A 122 31.27 -45.96 -26.14
CA ASP A 122 30.92 -46.74 -27.34
C ASP A 122 29.41 -47.03 -27.56
N ALA A 123 28.50 -46.62 -26.66
CA ALA A 123 27.06 -46.81 -26.89
C ALA A 123 26.19 -45.80 -26.16
N ALA A 124 25.11 -45.37 -26.82
CA ALA A 124 24.08 -44.58 -26.19
C ALA A 124 23.25 -45.43 -25.22
N ASP A 125 23.01 -44.96 -23.99
CA ASP A 125 22.17 -45.65 -23.01
C ASP A 125 20.75 -45.04 -23.01
N PRO A 126 19.73 -45.74 -23.55
CA PRO A 126 18.35 -45.25 -23.58
C PRO A 126 17.77 -44.96 -22.19
N THR A 127 18.32 -45.56 -21.13
CA THR A 127 17.87 -45.37 -19.74
C THR A 127 18.10 -43.93 -19.28
N ASN A 128 19.24 -43.34 -19.63
CA ASN A 128 19.59 -41.96 -19.29
C ASN A 128 18.68 -40.95 -20.00
N LEU A 129 18.30 -41.25 -21.26
CA LEU A 129 17.33 -40.46 -22.01
C LEU A 129 15.94 -40.53 -21.38
N GLY A 130 15.50 -41.73 -20.99
CA GLY A 130 14.23 -41.93 -20.28
C GLY A 130 14.16 -41.14 -18.97
N LEU A 131 15.25 -41.13 -18.20
CA LEU A 131 15.34 -40.38 -16.95
C LEU A 131 15.36 -38.85 -17.19
N ALA A 132 16.07 -38.38 -18.22
CA ALA A 132 16.06 -36.96 -18.59
C ALA A 132 14.65 -36.47 -18.99
N ILE A 133 13.90 -37.27 -19.76
CA ILE A 133 12.52 -36.98 -20.15
C ILE A 133 11.60 -36.99 -18.92
N LEU A 134 11.75 -37.97 -18.02
CA LEU A 134 11.00 -38.02 -16.77
C LEU A 134 11.23 -36.75 -15.92
N LEU A 135 12.48 -36.32 -15.78
CA LEU A 135 12.83 -35.10 -15.06
C LEU A 135 12.21 -33.85 -15.71
N LEU A 136 12.18 -33.76 -17.04
CA LEU A 136 11.49 -32.67 -17.74
C LEU A 136 9.98 -32.65 -17.42
N ILE A 137 9.32 -33.80 -17.42
CA ILE A 137 7.90 -33.90 -17.05
C ILE A 137 7.68 -33.40 -15.61
N VAL A 138 8.53 -33.81 -14.68
CA VAL A 138 8.46 -33.35 -13.27
C VAL A 138 8.64 -31.83 -13.18
N ILE A 139 9.57 -31.25 -13.93
CA ILE A 139 9.77 -29.79 -13.99
C ILE A 139 8.50 -29.09 -14.50
N PHE A 140 7.87 -29.57 -15.57
CA PHE A 140 6.64 -28.96 -16.08
C PHE A 140 5.49 -28.99 -15.08
N ILE A 141 5.30 -30.11 -14.38
CA ILE A 141 4.29 -30.23 -13.33
C ILE A 141 4.58 -29.26 -12.18
N GLN A 142 5.85 -29.12 -11.79
CA GLN A 142 6.28 -28.19 -10.75
C GLN A 142 6.02 -26.73 -11.14
N ILE A 143 6.34 -26.32 -12.38
CA ILE A 143 6.06 -24.95 -12.87
C ILE A 143 4.56 -24.66 -12.80
N PHE A 144 3.73 -25.61 -13.24
CA PHE A 144 2.28 -25.47 -13.17
C PHE A 144 1.78 -25.30 -11.73
N PHE A 145 2.29 -26.11 -10.79
CA PHE A 145 1.90 -26.02 -9.38
C PHE A 145 2.29 -24.68 -8.75
N ASN A 146 3.49 -24.17 -9.03
CA ASN A 146 3.93 -22.85 -8.55
C ASN A 146 3.06 -21.72 -9.11
N ALA A 147 2.74 -21.77 -10.41
CA ALA A 147 1.85 -20.80 -11.03
C ALA A 147 0.43 -20.84 -10.42
N TYR A 148 -0.09 -22.04 -10.14
CA TYR A 148 -1.39 -22.20 -9.49
C TYR A 148 -1.39 -21.69 -8.04
N GLN A 149 -0.33 -21.95 -7.29
CA GLN A 149 -0.17 -21.45 -5.92
C GLN A 149 -0.13 -19.92 -5.89
N ASP A 150 0.66 -19.29 -6.77
CA ASP A 150 0.71 -17.83 -6.87
C ASP A 150 -0.62 -17.23 -7.30
N TYR A 151 -1.34 -17.87 -8.23
CA TYR A 151 -2.68 -17.46 -8.63
C TYR A 151 -3.67 -17.52 -7.45
N SER A 152 -3.65 -18.62 -6.69
CA SER A 152 -4.51 -18.79 -5.51
C SER A 152 -4.22 -17.74 -4.45
N SER A 153 -2.95 -17.50 -4.13
CA SER A 153 -2.54 -16.45 -3.19
C SER A 153 -2.92 -15.05 -3.66
N SER A 154 -2.73 -14.75 -4.95
CA SER A 154 -3.10 -13.47 -5.55
C SER A 154 -4.61 -13.23 -5.50
N LYS A 155 -5.42 -14.27 -5.71
CA LYS A 155 -6.88 -14.20 -5.63
C LYS A 155 -7.37 -13.84 -4.23
N VAL A 156 -6.75 -14.42 -3.19
CA VAL A 156 -7.06 -14.08 -1.80
C VAL A 156 -6.73 -12.61 -1.53
N MET A 157 -5.57 -12.12 -1.99
CA MET A 157 -5.21 -10.71 -1.84
C MET A 157 -6.15 -9.78 -2.59
N ALA A 158 -6.59 -10.14 -3.79
CA ALA A 158 -7.58 -9.37 -4.54
C ALA A 158 -8.93 -9.27 -3.80
N SER A 159 -9.32 -10.31 -3.05
CA SER A 159 -10.56 -10.31 -2.27
C SER A 159 -10.52 -9.32 -1.09
N ILE A 160 -9.34 -9.11 -0.49
CA ILE A 160 -9.13 -8.11 0.58
C ILE A 160 -9.34 -6.70 0.03
N ASN A 161 -8.83 -6.40 -1.17
CA ASN A 161 -9.00 -5.08 -1.79
C ASN A 161 -10.47 -4.73 -2.08
N ASN A 162 -11.32 -5.73 -2.33
CA ASN A 162 -12.76 -5.55 -2.53
C ASN A 162 -13.54 -5.31 -1.23
N MET A 163 -12.88 -5.29 -0.07
CA MET A 163 -13.52 -5.00 1.23
C MET A 163 -13.62 -3.51 1.54
N LEU A 164 -12.98 -2.62 0.77
CA LEU A 164 -13.07 -1.17 0.96
C LEU A 164 -14.50 -0.67 0.67
N PRO A 165 -15.04 0.26 1.49
CA PRO A 165 -16.37 0.82 1.25
C PRO A 165 -16.39 1.48 -0.13
N SER A 166 -17.44 1.25 -0.94
CA SER A 166 -17.50 1.79 -2.30
C SER A 166 -17.82 3.29 -2.34
N GLN A 167 -18.52 3.80 -1.33
CA GLN A 167 -18.91 5.20 -1.21
C GLN A 167 -18.84 5.68 0.24
N VAL A 168 -18.61 6.98 0.38
CA VAL A 168 -18.58 7.68 1.65
C VAL A 168 -19.26 9.04 1.52
N ILE A 169 -19.88 9.51 2.60
CA ILE A 169 -20.48 10.84 2.68
C ILE A 169 -19.41 11.82 3.15
N VAL A 170 -19.16 12.85 2.34
CA VAL A 170 -18.24 13.94 2.67
C VAL A 170 -18.95 15.28 2.63
N SER A 171 -18.46 16.25 3.38
CA SER A 171 -18.87 17.64 3.26
C SER A 171 -17.98 18.34 2.24
N ARG A 172 -18.56 18.76 1.11
CA ARG A 172 -17.90 19.60 0.10
C ARG A 172 -18.79 20.76 -0.29
N ASP A 173 -18.21 21.96 -0.43
CA ASP A 173 -18.96 23.21 -0.66
C ASP A 173 -20.08 23.41 0.39
N SER A 174 -19.83 23.02 1.65
CA SER A 174 -20.79 23.02 2.77
C SER A 174 -22.06 22.18 2.55
N LYS A 175 -21.99 21.17 1.67
CA LYS A 175 -23.07 20.21 1.40
C LYS A 175 -22.57 18.79 1.58
N GLU A 176 -23.45 17.92 2.07
CA GLU A 176 -23.18 16.49 2.11
C GLU A 176 -23.30 15.89 0.70
N VAL A 177 -22.22 15.26 0.24
CA VAL A 177 -22.13 14.62 -1.08
C VAL A 177 -21.60 13.20 -0.89
N SER A 178 -22.25 12.22 -1.55
CA SER A 178 -21.72 10.85 -1.62
C SER A 178 -20.64 10.79 -2.70
N VAL A 179 -19.42 10.41 -2.32
CA VAL A 179 -18.29 10.28 -3.23
C VAL A 179 -17.70 8.87 -3.15
N PRO A 180 -17.12 8.35 -4.25
CA PRO A 180 -16.37 7.11 -4.20
C PRO A 180 -15.19 7.24 -3.22
N THR A 181 -14.94 6.20 -2.42
CA THR A 181 -13.79 6.17 -1.48
C THR A 181 -12.45 6.42 -2.18
N SER A 182 -12.33 6.02 -3.45
CA SER A 182 -11.14 6.26 -4.27
C SER A 182 -10.89 7.73 -4.60
N GLU A 183 -11.89 8.60 -4.45
CA GLU A 183 -11.81 10.04 -4.75
C GLU A 183 -11.67 10.90 -3.48
N LEU A 184 -11.48 10.26 -2.33
CA LEU A 184 -11.13 10.97 -1.11
C LEU A 184 -9.75 11.59 -1.21
N VAL A 185 -9.64 12.79 -0.67
CA VAL A 185 -8.40 13.54 -0.61
C VAL A 185 -8.09 14.00 0.81
N LEU A 186 -6.82 14.28 1.08
CA LEU A 186 -6.39 14.84 2.35
C LEU A 186 -7.16 16.14 2.63
N GLY A 187 -7.72 16.24 3.84
CA GLY A 187 -8.51 17.39 4.30
C GLY A 187 -10.01 17.31 3.98
N ASP A 188 -10.51 16.24 3.36
CA ASP A 188 -11.96 16.01 3.26
C ASP A 188 -12.56 15.85 4.67
N LEU A 189 -13.75 16.41 4.87
CA LEU A 189 -14.56 16.21 6.06
C LEU A 189 -15.51 15.04 5.84
N ILE A 190 -15.36 13.98 6.63
CA ILE A 190 -16.08 12.71 6.42
C ILE A 190 -17.13 12.49 7.52
N HIS A 191 -18.32 12.05 7.11
CA HIS A 191 -19.38 11.63 8.03
C HIS A 191 -19.46 10.11 8.10
N ILE A 192 -19.21 9.55 9.29
CA ILE A 192 -19.27 8.12 9.55
C ILE A 192 -20.52 7.80 10.36
N LYS A 193 -21.27 6.79 9.92
CA LYS A 193 -22.43 6.25 10.64
C LYS A 193 -22.15 4.82 11.11
N TYR A 194 -22.96 4.36 12.06
CA TYR A 194 -22.91 2.97 12.51
C TYR A 194 -23.01 1.98 11.34
N GLY A 195 -22.13 0.98 11.34
CA GLY A 195 -22.04 -0.03 10.29
C GLY A 195 -21.23 0.40 9.05
N ASN A 196 -20.73 1.64 9.00
CA ASN A 196 -19.79 2.04 7.95
C ASN A 196 -18.37 1.54 8.27
N LYS A 197 -17.66 1.11 7.23
CA LYS A 197 -16.22 0.84 7.31
C LYS A 197 -15.46 2.17 7.24
N ILE A 198 -14.31 2.22 7.90
CA ILE A 198 -13.44 3.39 7.86
C ILE A 198 -12.75 3.47 6.49
N PRO A 199 -12.93 4.58 5.73
CA PRO A 199 -12.51 4.67 4.33
C PRO A 199 -11.04 5.10 4.11
N ALA A 200 -10.43 5.72 5.12
CA ALA A 200 -9.05 6.21 5.14
C ALA A 200 -8.62 6.42 6.60
N ASP A 201 -7.37 6.78 6.86
CA ASP A 201 -6.94 7.22 8.19
C ASP A 201 -7.55 8.60 8.50
N LEU A 202 -8.18 8.76 9.66
CA LEU A 202 -8.96 9.95 10.02
C LEU A 202 -8.53 10.52 11.37
N ARG A 203 -8.66 11.84 11.48
CA ARG A 203 -8.64 12.57 12.76
C ARG A 203 -10.08 12.86 13.18
N ILE A 204 -10.45 12.46 14.39
CA ILE A 204 -11.80 12.64 14.91
C ILE A 204 -11.96 14.07 15.42
N ILE A 205 -12.86 14.82 14.77
CA ILE A 205 -13.18 16.20 15.14
C ILE A 205 -14.40 16.32 16.05
N GLN A 206 -15.32 15.36 15.94
CA GLN A 206 -16.58 15.31 16.65
C GLN A 206 -17.07 13.87 16.69
N THR A 207 -17.59 13.45 17.83
CA THR A 207 -18.10 12.09 18.04
C THR A 207 -19.30 12.13 18.98
N SER A 208 -20.18 11.14 18.87
CA SER A 208 -21.28 10.88 19.79
C SER A 208 -21.28 9.38 20.06
N ASP A 209 -20.51 8.95 21.07
CA ASP A 209 -20.29 7.55 21.43
C ASP A 209 -19.79 6.66 20.28
N LEU A 210 -18.91 7.18 19.43
CA LEU A 210 -18.26 6.39 18.39
C LEU A 210 -17.38 5.30 19.03
N LYS A 211 -17.61 4.06 18.61
CA LYS A 211 -16.80 2.90 18.93
C LYS A 211 -16.27 2.29 17.64
N LEU A 212 -14.97 2.00 17.61
CA LEU A 212 -14.33 1.38 16.45
C LEU A 212 -13.83 -0.01 16.79
N ASP A 213 -14.02 -0.93 15.84
CA ASP A 213 -13.42 -2.25 15.86
C ASP A 213 -12.00 -2.15 15.28
N LYS A 214 -11.00 -2.32 16.14
CA LYS A 214 -9.57 -2.33 15.77
C LYS A 214 -9.02 -3.75 15.58
N SER A 215 -9.85 -4.80 15.57
CA SER A 215 -9.42 -6.20 15.50
C SER A 215 -8.55 -6.53 14.29
N VAL A 216 -8.75 -5.85 13.17
CA VAL A 216 -7.91 -6.01 11.97
C VAL A 216 -6.47 -5.53 12.19
N LEU A 217 -6.26 -4.55 13.08
CA LEU A 217 -4.96 -3.96 13.38
C LEU A 217 -4.30 -4.57 14.63
N THR A 218 -5.07 -4.73 15.71
CA THR A 218 -4.54 -5.16 17.02
C THR A 218 -4.80 -6.63 17.32
N GLY A 219 -5.74 -7.27 16.62
CA GLY A 219 -6.21 -8.63 16.93
C GLY A 219 -7.21 -8.71 18.10
N GLU A 220 -7.50 -7.59 18.75
CA GLU A 220 -8.45 -7.52 19.86
C GLU A 220 -9.86 -7.24 19.35
N VAL A 221 -10.85 -7.99 19.82
CA VAL A 221 -12.25 -7.91 19.35
C VAL A 221 -13.05 -6.85 20.12
N GLU A 222 -12.50 -6.31 21.21
CA GLU A 222 -13.23 -5.34 22.02
C GLU A 222 -13.30 -3.98 21.31
N PRO A 223 -14.50 -3.41 21.14
CA PRO A 223 -14.65 -2.12 20.48
C PRO A 223 -14.10 -0.98 21.35
N VAL A 224 -13.23 -0.16 20.77
CA VAL A 224 -12.56 0.94 21.46
C VAL A 224 -13.36 2.23 21.32
N ASN A 225 -13.65 2.90 22.43
CA ASN A 225 -14.28 4.22 22.46
C ASN A 225 -13.34 5.28 21.85
N CYS A 226 -13.90 6.10 20.98
CA CYS A 226 -13.19 7.18 20.30
C CYS A 226 -13.47 8.54 20.95
N THR A 227 -12.45 9.40 21.00
CA THR A 227 -12.49 10.74 21.59
C THR A 227 -11.99 11.78 20.59
N VAL A 228 -12.24 13.07 20.83
CA VAL A 228 -11.70 14.15 19.99
C VAL A 228 -10.28 14.53 20.42
N GLU A 229 -10.02 14.48 21.73
CA GLU A 229 -8.74 14.84 22.32
C GLU A 229 -7.74 13.70 22.23
N CYS A 230 -6.46 14.07 22.12
CA CYS A 230 -5.33 13.14 22.14
C CYS A 230 -5.23 12.47 23.52
N THR A 231 -5.12 11.14 23.52
CA THR A 231 -5.05 10.35 24.77
C THR A 231 -3.70 9.71 25.01
N ASP A 232 -2.92 9.51 23.96
CA ASP A 232 -1.60 8.88 24.00
C ASP A 232 -0.71 9.49 22.89
N ASP A 233 0.61 9.49 23.11
CA ASP A 233 1.61 9.93 22.12
C ASP A 233 1.78 8.92 20.98
N ASN A 234 1.43 7.65 21.22
CA ASN A 234 1.38 6.62 20.20
C ASN A 234 0.04 6.68 19.46
N HIS A 235 0.09 7.06 18.17
CA HIS A 235 -1.08 7.19 17.32
C HIS A 235 -1.92 5.89 17.16
N LEU A 236 -1.35 4.70 17.43
CA LEU A 236 -2.10 3.43 17.39
C LEU A 236 -2.99 3.24 18.63
N GLU A 237 -2.51 3.71 19.78
CA GLU A 237 -3.20 3.64 21.08
C GLU A 237 -4.11 4.83 21.33
N SER A 238 -3.80 5.97 20.70
CA SER A 238 -4.64 7.16 20.76
C SER A 238 -6.05 6.87 20.23
N LYS A 239 -7.02 7.54 20.86
CA LYS A 239 -8.46 7.29 20.63
C LYS A 239 -9.09 8.28 19.65
N ASN A 240 -8.28 9.10 18.98
CA ASN A 240 -8.69 10.34 18.33
C ASN A 240 -8.27 10.49 16.87
#